data_AF-A0A7R9R5X0-F1
#
_entry.id   AF-A0A7R9R5X0-F1
#
_cell.length_a   1.000
_cell.length_b   1.000
_cell.length_c   1.000
_cell.angle_alpha   90.00
_cell.angle_beta   90.00
_cell.angle_gamma   90.00
#
_symmetry.space_group_name_H-M   'P 1'
#
loop_
_entity.id
_entity.type
_entity.pdbx_description
1 polymer ?
#
loop_
_entity_poly.entity_id
_entity_poly.type
_entity_poly.pdbx_seq_one_letter_code
_entity_poly.pdbx_strand_id
1 'polypeptide(L)' 'MLKVREIVEELRVFERNKVPFEVKVLGIATCIQMSSVRRTARVLSLASSSI' A
#
# COMPACT_ATOMS: atom_id res chain seq x y z
N MET A 1 -14.59 5.56 -2.09
CA MET A 1 -13.29 4.96 -1.74
C MET A 1 -12.49 6.04 -1.03
N LEU A 2 -12.13 5.86 0.23
CA LEU A 2 -11.35 6.86 0.97
C LEU A 2 -9.96 6.97 0.35
N LYS A 3 -9.45 8.19 0.19
CA LYS A 3 -8.08 8.41 -0.31
C LYS A 3 -7.10 8.05 0.81
N VAL A 4 -5.97 7.44 0.47
CA VAL A 4 -4.91 7.08 1.45
C VAL A 4 -4.55 8.28 2.34
N ARG A 5 -4.50 9.48 1.76
CA ARG A 5 -4.28 10.73 2.50
C ARG A 5 -5.31 10.97 3.61
N GLU A 6 -6.60 10.85 3.30
CA GLU A 6 -7.70 11.09 4.24
C GLU A 6 -7.61 10.12 5.42
N ILE A 7 -7.28 8.85 5.16
CA ILE A 7 -7.10 7.83 6.19
C ILE A 7 -5.92 8.18 7.12
N VAL A 8 -4.80 8.66 6.57
CA VAL A 8 -3.62 9.01 7.39
C VAL A 8 -3.90 10.23 8.26
N GLU A 9 -4.64 11.22 7.74
CA GLU A 9 -5.07 12.41 8.49
C GLU A 9 -6.06 12.06 9.60
N GLU A 10 -7.11 11.31 9.29
CA GLU A 10 -8.17 10.92 10.24
C GLU A 10 -7.62 10.08 11.39
N LEU A 11 -6.76 9.10 11.08
CA LEU A 11 -6.16 8.22 12.07
C LEU A 11 -4.96 8.86 12.80
N ARG A 12 -4.60 10.11 12.45
CA ARG A 12 -3.47 10.86 13.02
C ARG A 12 -2.18 10.01 13.06
N VAL A 13 -1.96 9.23 12.01
CA VAL A 13 -0.83 8.33 11.93
C VAL A 13 0.41 9.15 11.62
N PHE A 14 1.53 8.82 12.28
CA PHE A 14 2.83 9.46 12.05
C PHE A 14 2.95 10.94 12.47
N GLU A 15 2.15 11.42 13.42
CA GLU A 15 2.25 12.80 13.94
C GLU A 15 3.64 13.17 14.46
N ARG A 16 4.33 12.23 15.11
CA ARG A 16 5.67 12.46 15.69
C ARG A 16 6.81 12.15 14.72
N ASN A 17 6.49 11.68 13.52
CA ASN A 17 7.50 11.25 12.57
C ASN A 17 8.00 12.46 11.76
N LYS A 18 9.32 12.67 11.74
CA LYS A 18 10.02 13.78 11.06
C LYS A 18 9.98 13.71 9.53
N VAL A 19 9.55 12.58 8.97
CA VAL A 19 9.41 12.43 7.51
C VAL A 19 8.27 13.30 6.98
N PRO A 20 8.42 13.95 5.80
CA PRO A 20 7.33 14.70 5.17
C PRO A 20 6.07 13.87 4.98
N PHE A 21 4.91 14.51 5.10
CA PHE A 21 3.61 13.85 5.09
C PHE A 21 3.35 13.14 3.75
N GLU A 22 3.67 13.79 2.64
CA GLU A 22 3.49 13.30 1.28
C GLU A 22 4.30 12.03 1.02
N VAL A 23 5.52 11.96 1.56
CA VAL A 23 6.40 10.78 1.45
C VAL A 23 5.77 9.58 2.17
N LYS A 24 5.14 9.80 3.33
CA LYS A 24 4.43 8.74 4.06
C LYS A 24 3.22 8.23 3.27
N VAL A 25 2.41 9.15 2.74
CA VAL A 25 1.25 8.81 1.90
C VAL A 25 1.69 8.01 0.68
N LEU A 26 2.76 8.44 0.00
CA LEU A 26 3.33 7.73 -1.15
C LEU A 26 3.80 6.33 -0.76
N GLY A 27 4.51 6.18 0.36
CA GLY A 27 4.98 4.89 0.86
C GLY A 27 3.83 3.91 1.13
N ILE A 28 2.76 4.37 1.78
CA ILE A 28 1.57 3.54 2.05
C ILE A 28 0.87 3.16 0.74
N ALA A 29 0.62 4.13 -0.14
CA ALA A 29 -0.02 3.87 -1.43
C ALA A 29 0.79 2.85 -2.26
N THR A 30 2.12 2.96 -2.23
CA THR A 30 3.03 2.01 -2.89
C THR A 30 2.94 0.63 -2.25
N CYS A 31 2.95 0.54 -0.92
CA CYS A 31 2.82 -0.73 -0.20
C CYS A 31 1.51 -1.44 -0.54
N ILE A 32 0.38 -0.72 -0.53
CA ILE A 32 -0.94 -1.26 -0.89
C ILE A 32 -0.93 -1.79 -2.32
N GLN A 33 -0.49 -0.97 -3.29
CA GLN A 33 -0.41 -1.37 -4.69
C GLN A 33 0.48 -2.60 -4.87
N MET A 34 1.67 -2.59 -4.29
CA MET A 34 2.65 -3.68 -4.38
C MET A 34 2.13 -4.97 -3.75
N SER A 35 1.36 -4.89 -2.66
CA SER A 35 0.72 -6.06 -2.04
C SER A 35 -0.31 -6.70 -2.95
N SER A 36 -1.07 -5.90 -3.71
CA SER A 36 -2.03 -6.38 -4.71
C SER A 36 -1.32 -7.05 -5.89
N VAL A 37 -0.28 -6.41 -6.42
CA VAL A 37 0.56 -6.97 -7.49
C VAL A 37 1.17 -8.30 -7.06
N ARG A 38 1.72 -8.38 -5.84
CA ARG A 38 2.30 -9.62 -5.30
C ARG A 38 1.28 -10.75 -5.18
N ARG A 39 0.05 -10.45 -4.75
CA ARG A 39 -1.03 -11.45 -4.69
C ARG A 39 -1.38 -11.96 -6.07
N THR A 40 -1.54 -11.06 -7.05
CA THR A 40 -1.81 -11.43 -8.44
C THR A 40 -0.69 -12.30 -9.02
N ALA A 41 0.57 -11.90 -8.82
CA ALA A 41 1.73 -12.67 -9.24
C ALA A 41 1.76 -14.08 -8.61
N ARG A 42 1.40 -14.21 -7.33
CA ARG A 42 1.27 -15.53 -6.68
C ARG A 42 0.18 -16.39 -7.31
N VAL A 43 -1.00 -15.82 -7.57
CA VAL A 43 -2.11 -16.55 -8.21
C VAL A 43 -1.71 -17.02 -9.61
N LEU A 44 -1.08 -16.15 -10.40
CA LEU A 44 -0.59 -16.50 -11.73
C LEU A 44 0.50 -17.57 -11.68
N SER A 45 1.43 -17.49 -10.72
CA SER A 45 2.49 -18.48 -10.53
C SER A 45 1.94 -19.86 -10.15
N LEU A 46 0.92 -19.90 -9.28
CA LEU A 46 0.23 -21.15 -8.94
C LEU A 46 -0.51 -21.73 -10.15
N ALA A 47 -1.20 -20.89 -10.91
CA ALA A 47 -1.90 -21.30 -12.12
C ALA A 47 -0.94 -21.85 -13.20
N SER A 48 0.22 -21.20 -13.41
CA SER A 48 1.23 -21.68 -14.37
C SER A 48 1.95 -22.96 -13.92
N SER A 49 1.93 -23.29 -12.63
CA SER A 49 2.57 -24.51 -12.09
C SER A 49 1.64 -25.73 -12.11
N SER A 50 0.39 -25.56 -12.53
CA SER A 50 -0.66 -26.60 -12.54
C SER A 50 -0.94 -27.16 -13.95
N ILE A 51 -0.14 -26.75 -14.96
CA ILE A 51 -0.18 -27.19 -16.35
C ILE A 51 1.13 -27.94 -16.63
#